data_AF-X1DXI1-F1
#
_entry.id   AF-X1DXI1-F1
#
_cell.length_a   1.000
_cell.length_b   1.000
_cell.length_c   1.000
_cell.angle_alpha   90.00
_cell.angle_beta   90.00
_cell.angle_gamma   90.00
#
_symmetry.space_group_name_H-M   'P 1'
#
loop_
_entity.id
_entity.type
_entity.pdbx_description
1 polymer ?
#
loop_
_entity_poly.entity_id
_entity_poly.type
_entity_poly.pdbx_seq_one_letter_code
_entity_poly.pdbx_strand_id
1 'polypeptide(L)' 'SEALDRAINMGFFEVPRKISLEELANQMGKSKSALSVMLRKIIKKKVLFEK' A
#
# COMPACT_ATOMS: atom_id res chain seq x y z
N SER A 1 -4.97 0.70 -8.94
CA SER A 1 -5.39 1.65 -7.88
C SER A 1 -4.15 2.40 -7.51
N GLU A 2 -4.09 3.72 -7.73
CA GLU A 2 -2.83 4.48 -7.68
C GLU A 2 -2.01 4.22 -6.41
N ALA A 3 -2.66 4.13 -5.24
CA ALA A 3 -1.99 3.84 -3.98
C ALA A 3 -1.37 2.45 -3.91
N LEU A 4 -2.06 1.43 -4.44
CA LEU A 4 -1.54 0.07 -4.50
C LEU A 4 -0.41 -0.04 -5.54
N ASP A 5 -0.58 0.60 -6.69
CA ASP A 5 0.38 0.54 -7.79
C ASP A 5 1.70 1.23 -7.36
N ARG A 6 1.62 2.37 -6.64
CA ARG A 6 2.79 2.99 -5.99
C ARG A 6 3.41 2.08 -4.93
N ALA A 7 2.61 1.46 -4.05
CA ALA A 7 3.13 0.55 -3.03
C ALA A 7 3.90 -0.63 -3.65
N ILE A 8 3.39 -1.20 -4.75
CA ILE A 8 4.06 -2.27 -5.50
C ILE A 8 5.37 -1.75 -6.12
N ASN A 9 5.32 -0.64 -6.86
CA ASN A 9 6.48 -0.09 -7.55
C ASN A 9 7.61 0.35 -6.59
N MET A 10 7.26 0.76 -5.38
CA MET A 10 8.24 1.16 -4.36
C MET A 10 8.76 -0.03 -3.53
N GLY A 11 8.32 -1.26 -3.83
CA GLY A 11 8.79 -2.47 -3.16
C GLY A 11 8.26 -2.66 -1.74
N PHE A 12 7.08 -2.10 -1.43
CA PHE A 12 6.42 -2.26 -0.13
C PHE A 12 6.03 -3.72 0.17
N PHE A 13 5.74 -4.50 -0.87
CA PHE A 13 5.37 -5.91 -0.79
C PHE A 13 6.52 -6.87 -1.12
N GLU A 14 7.72 -6.35 -1.40
CA GLU A 14 8.90 -7.19 -1.63
C GLU A 14 9.44 -7.77 -0.32
N VAL A 15 10.22 -8.85 -0.43
CA VAL A 15 10.92 -9.49 0.69
C VAL A 15 12.41 -9.63 0.31
N PRO A 16 13.33 -8.93 0.99
CA PRO A 16 13.10 -7.97 2.08
C PRO A 16 12.39 -6.70 1.58
N ARG A 17 11.60 -6.08 2.47
CA ARG A 17 10.80 -4.89 2.16
C ARG A 17 11.72 -3.70 1.85
N LYS A 18 11.57 -3.09 0.66
CA LYS A 18 12.41 -1.95 0.21
C LYS A 18 11.97 -0.61 0.81
N ILE A 19 10.71 -0.47 1.20
CA ILE A 19 10.16 0.76 1.79
C ILE A 19 9.19 0.45 2.92
N SER A 20 9.28 1.19 4.02
CA SER A 20 8.32 1.09 5.13
C SER A 20 6.97 1.73 4.78
N LEU A 21 5.94 1.42 5.58
CA LEU A 21 4.62 2.04 5.44
C LEU A 21 4.68 3.55 5.69
N GLU A 22 5.60 3.98 6.55
CA GLU A 22 5.76 5.37 6.96
C GLU A 22 6.42 6.21 5.86
N GLU A 23 7.49 5.69 5.27
CA GLU A 23 8.13 6.31 4.10
C GLU A 23 7.18 6.39 2.91
N LEU A 24 6.41 5.32 2.66
CA LEU A 24 5.39 5.31 1.61
C LEU A 24 4.29 6.35 1.89
N ALA A 25 3.85 6.49 3.14
CA ALA A 25 2.85 7.48 3.53
C ALA A 25 3.37 8.91 3.32
N ASN A 26 4.61 9.18 3.74
CA ASN A 26 5.28 10.47 3.56
C ASN A 26 5.43 10.83 2.07
N GLN A 27 5.87 9.88 1.24
CA GLN A 27 6.00 10.05 -0.22
C GLN A 27 4.65 10.32 -0.91
N MET A 28 3.55 9.83 -0.33
CA MET A 28 2.20 10.04 -0.83
C MET A 28 1.50 11.26 -0.22
N GLY A 29 2.14 12.01 0.68
CA GLY A 29 1.53 13.12 1.40
C GLY A 29 0.32 12.69 2.25
N LYS A 30 0.33 11.46 2.76
CA LYS A 30 -0.76 10.86 3.56
C LYS A 30 -0.25 10.51 4.95
N SER A 31 -1.16 10.47 5.92
CA SER A 31 -0.82 9.91 7.23
C SER A 31 -0.67 8.38 7.14
N LYS A 32 0.20 7.83 8.00
CA LYS A 32 0.43 6.38 8.12
C LYS A 32 -0.86 5.60 8.37
N SER A 33 -1.74 6.13 9.23
CA SER A 33 -3.04 5.53 9.54
C SER A 33 -3.97 5.54 8.32
N ALA A 34 -4.05 6.64 7.58
CA ALA A 34 -4.86 6.73 6.37
C ALA A 34 -4.39 5.75 5.28
N LEU A 35 -3.07 5.67 5.06
CA LEU A 35 -2.51 4.76 4.07
C LEU A 35 -2.73 3.29 4.45
N SER A 36 -2.60 2.94 5.73
CA SER A 36 -2.88 1.59 6.24
C SER A 36 -4.31 1.15 5.96
N VAL A 37 -5.29 2.00 6.29
CA VAL A 37 -6.71 1.72 6.04
C VAL A 37 -7.00 1.63 4.55
N MET A 38 -6.42 2.53 3.75
CA MET A 38 -6.56 2.54 2.30
C MET A 38 -6.04 1.26 1.66
N LEU A 39 -4.79 0.87 1.96
CA LEU A 39 -4.19 -0.36 1.44
C LEU A 39 -4.99 -1.59 1.88
N ARG A 40 -5.39 -1.68 3.16
CA ARG A 40 -6.22 -2.77 3.65
C ARG A 40 -7.54 -2.89 2.89
N LYS A 41 -8.23 -1.78 2.64
CA LYS A 41 -9.49 -1.75 1.86
C LYS A 41 -9.27 -2.20 0.42
N ILE A 42 -8.20 -1.73 -0.22
CA ILE A 42 -7.88 -2.09 -1.61
C ILE A 42 -7.54 -3.58 -1.72
N ILE A 43 -6.67 -4.10 -0.83
CA ILE A 43 -6.29 -5.51 -0.79
C ILE A 43 -7.52 -6.38 -0.54
N LYS A 44 -8.33 -6.03 0.46
CA LYS A 44 -9.58 -6.74 0.75
C LYS A 44 -10.49 -6.79 -0.48
N LYS A 45 -10.65 -5.67 -1.20
CA LYS A 45 -11.45 -5.62 -2.43
C LYS A 45 -10.83 -6.47 -3.55
N LYS A 46 -9.51 -6.47 -3.74
CA LYS A 46 -8.90 -7.33 -4.77
C LYS A 46 -9.03 -8.81 -4.45
N VAL A 47 -8.72 -9.21 -3.21
CA VAL A 47 -8.76 -10.62 -2.78
C VAL A 47 -10.19 -11.18 -2.75
N LEU A 48 -11.19 -10.39 -2.35
CA LEU A 48 -12.59 -10.85 -2.35
C LEU A 48 -13.21 -10.98 -3.75
N PHE A 49 -12.67 -10.29 -4.75
CA PHE A 49 -13.19 -10.30 -6.12
C PHE A 49 -12.41 -11.26 -7.05
N GLU A 50 -11.38 -11.94 -6.55
CA GLU A 50 -10.70 -13.06 -7.24
C GLU A 50 -11.28 -14.42 -6.82
N LYS A 51 -12.62 -14.55 -6.81
CA LYS A 51 -13.32 -15.83 -6.69
C LYS A 51 -14.12 -16.15 -7.94
#